data_AF-A0A0A9DY41-F1
#
_entry.id   AF-A0A0A9DY41-F1
#
_cell.length_a   1.000
_cell.length_b   1.000
_cell.length_c   1.000
_cell.angle_alpha   90.00
_cell.angle_beta   90.00
_cell.angle_gamma   90.00
#
_symmetry.space_group_name_H-M   'P 1'
#
loop_
_entity.id
_entity.type
_entity.pdbx_description
1 polymer ?
#
loop_
_entity_poly.entity_id
_entity_poly.type
_entity_poly.pdbx_seq_one_letter_code
_entity_poly.pdbx_strand_id
1 'polypeptide(L)'
;MIEFELYVQIDDPPEDEPRGDCLIEGCTEFTNMLVSKPFMEHQSLYGERCALDVKYLVLMNAVEARVNIEVLHVGAIGVDMKLCAKTSGFSEVIQLFRGAAPEPGCVMSFVVAVVRYSDLDLYIEGSPKNDHVLGQEPLPVSWWQCSVGSGYHGTDEEVAKLDEFATFSVKVTWKFHLKKP
;
A
#
# COMPACT_ATOMS: atom_id res chain seq x y z
N MET A 1 1.58 14.52 19.55
CA MET A 1 2.91 14.82 19.02
C MET A 1 3.43 13.59 18.29
N ILE A 2 3.98 13.74 17.09
CA ILE A 2 4.67 12.69 16.34
C ILE A 2 6.07 13.21 16.02
N GLU A 3 7.07 12.39 16.35
CA GLU A 3 8.45 12.57 15.95
C GLU A 3 8.70 11.77 14.67
N PHE A 4 9.45 12.34 13.73
CA PHE A 4 9.72 11.70 12.45
C PHE A 4 11.16 11.96 12.01
N GLU A 5 11.71 10.94 11.36
CA GLU A 5 13.03 10.96 10.75
C GLU A 5 12.91 10.37 9.34
N LEU A 6 13.49 11.05 8.36
CA LEU A 6 13.61 10.57 6.98
C LEU A 6 15.10 10.42 6.66
N TYR A 7 15.48 9.25 6.15
CA TYR A 7 16.86 8.91 5.83
C TYR A 7 17.02 8.63 4.33
N VAL A 8 18.22 8.84 3.80
CA VAL A 8 18.59 8.30 2.50
C VAL A 8 18.71 6.78 2.62
N GLN A 9 17.93 6.05 1.83
CA GLN A 9 18.14 4.62 1.68
C GLN A 9 19.35 4.39 0.77
N ILE A 10 20.38 3.75 1.31
CA ILE A 10 21.54 3.26 0.56
C ILE A 10 21.29 1.75 0.37
N ASP A 11 21.34 1.26 -0.87
CA ASP A 11 21.21 -0.17 -1.16
C ASP A 11 22.50 -0.90 -0.71
N ASP A 12 22.36 -2.02 0.01
CA ASP A 12 23.43 -2.82 0.63
C ASP A 12 24.39 -2.05 1.56
N PRO A 13 23.90 -1.42 2.64
CA PRO A 13 24.79 -0.83 3.64
C PRO A 13 25.51 -1.96 4.40
N PRO A 14 26.83 -1.84 4.67
CA PRO A 14 27.53 -2.75 5.59
C PRO A 14 26.79 -2.79 6.94
N GLU A 15 26.69 -3.97 7.58
CA GLU A 15 25.96 -4.15 8.85
C GLU A 15 26.41 -3.19 9.98
N ASP A 16 27.60 -2.61 9.86
CA ASP A 16 28.22 -1.70 10.82
C ASP A 16 28.08 -0.20 10.49
N GLU A 17 27.47 0.19 9.36
CA GLU A 17 27.28 1.61 9.01
C GLU A 17 25.96 2.18 9.56
N PRO A 18 25.97 3.45 10.05
CA PRO A 18 24.76 4.11 10.49
C PRO A 18 23.75 4.17 9.34
N ARG A 19 22.45 4.24 9.68
CA ARG A 19 21.40 4.58 8.70
C ARG A 19 21.91 5.77 7.87
N GLY A 20 21.84 5.67 6.54
CA GLY A 20 22.36 6.68 5.62
C GLY A 20 21.88 8.08 5.99
N ASP A 21 22.53 9.14 5.49
CA ASP A 21 22.35 10.51 5.97
C ASP A 21 20.88 10.88 6.27
N CYS A 22 20.63 11.38 7.49
CA CYS A 22 19.32 11.89 7.87
C CYS A 22 19.01 13.16 7.06
N LEU A 23 17.94 13.09 6.25
CA LEU A 23 17.47 14.17 5.40
C LEU A 23 16.60 15.15 6.17
N ILE A 24 15.65 14.60 6.95
CA ILE A 24 14.64 15.39 7.65
C ILE A 24 14.47 14.79 9.04
N GLU A 25 14.67 15.59 10.07
CA GLU A 25 14.32 15.27 11.44
C GLU A 25 13.41 16.38 11.95
N GLY A 26 12.32 16.00 12.59
CA GLY A 26 11.35 16.96 13.08
C GLY A 26 10.30 16.39 14.02
N CYS A 27 9.51 17.29 14.56
CA CYS A 27 8.43 16.99 15.47
C CYS A 27 7.22 17.83 15.10
N THR A 28 6.04 17.20 15.01
CA THR A 28 4.79 17.90 14.68
C THR A 28 3.65 17.44 15.57
N GLU A 29 2.84 18.40 16.00
CA GLU A 29 1.60 18.14 16.73
C GLU A 29 0.41 18.04 15.77
N PHE A 30 -0.36 16.98 15.91
CA PHE A 30 -1.63 16.78 15.21
C PHE A 30 -2.75 17.26 16.15
N THR A 31 -3.24 18.48 15.92
CA THR A 31 -4.24 19.12 16.80
C THR A 31 -5.67 18.66 16.53
N ASN A 32 -5.93 18.05 15.37
CA ASN A 32 -7.27 17.67 14.90
C ASN A 32 -7.66 16.21 15.24
N MET A 33 -6.98 15.56 16.19
CA MET A 33 -7.31 14.17 16.58
C MET A 33 -8.60 14.01 17.40
N LEU A 34 -9.25 15.12 17.80
CA LEU A 34 -10.48 15.13 18.61
C LEU A 34 -11.78 15.21 17.78
N VAL A 35 -11.68 15.11 16.44
CA VAL A 35 -12.85 15.21 15.55
C VAL A 35 -13.68 13.93 15.59
N SER A 36 -15.01 14.07 15.55
CA SER A 36 -15.99 12.96 15.70
C SER A 36 -16.30 12.18 14.42
N LYS A 37 -15.61 12.47 13.32
CA LYS A 37 -15.79 11.80 12.03
C LYS A 37 -14.43 11.52 11.39
N PRO A 38 -14.29 10.42 10.63
CA PRO A 38 -13.12 10.20 9.79
C PRO A 38 -12.93 11.36 8.82
N PHE A 39 -11.68 11.79 8.62
CA PHE A 39 -11.36 12.89 7.71
C PHE A 39 -9.98 12.71 7.10
N MET A 40 -9.76 13.46 6.03
CA MET A 40 -8.49 13.56 5.35
C MET A 40 -7.88 14.92 5.58
N GLU A 41 -6.57 14.95 5.75
CA GLU A 41 -5.83 16.18 5.94
C GLU A 41 -4.54 16.15 5.12
N HIS A 42 -4.10 17.34 4.75
CA HIS A 42 -2.84 17.56 4.05
C HIS A 42 -2.07 18.60 4.86
N GLN A 43 -0.88 18.24 5.29
CA GLN A 43 -0.05 19.07 6.16
C GLN A 43 1.42 18.93 5.77
N SER A 44 2.14 20.05 5.79
CA SER A 44 3.59 20.06 5.72
C SER A 44 4.18 19.79 7.11
N LEU A 45 4.95 18.71 7.24
CA LEU A 45 5.75 18.41 8.42
C LEU A 45 7.10 19.11 8.29
N TYR A 46 7.42 20.03 9.20
CA TYR A 46 8.64 20.83 9.13
C TYR A 46 9.75 20.18 9.94
N GLY A 47 10.84 19.82 9.28
CA GLY A 47 12.10 19.47 9.93
C GLY A 47 13.07 20.65 9.98
N GLU A 48 14.25 20.44 10.56
CA GLU A 48 15.25 21.51 10.75
C GLU A 48 15.65 22.21 9.44
N ARG A 49 15.76 21.45 8.33
CA ARG A 49 16.32 21.94 7.06
C ARG A 49 15.35 21.93 5.87
N CYS A 50 14.23 21.24 5.99
CA CYS A 50 13.26 21.07 4.91
C CYS A 50 11.91 20.62 5.45
N ALA A 51 10.88 20.66 4.61
CA ALA A 51 9.54 20.22 4.93
C ALA A 51 9.16 18.99 4.10
N LEU A 52 8.33 18.13 4.69
CA LEU A 52 7.71 16.98 4.05
C LEU A 52 6.21 17.21 3.97
N ASP A 53 5.67 17.36 2.76
CA ASP A 53 4.22 17.41 2.56
C ASP A 53 3.61 16.01 2.72
N VAL A 54 2.74 15.86 3.72
CA VAL A 54 2.08 14.58 4.04
C VAL A 54 0.58 14.73 3.88
N LYS A 55 0.01 13.83 3.09
CA LYS A 55 -1.43 13.61 3.01
C LYS A 55 -1.77 12.36 3.82
N TYR A 56 -2.62 12.48 4.82
CA TYR A 56 -2.97 11.38 5.71
C TYR A 56 -4.47 11.31 5.98
N LEU A 57 -4.87 10.15 6.48
CA LEU A 57 -6.25 9.82 6.78
C LEU A 57 -6.39 9.51 8.26
N VAL A 58 -7.28 10.22 8.94
CA VAL A 58 -7.64 9.95 10.34
C VAL A 58 -8.91 9.12 10.34
N LEU A 59 -8.78 7.86 10.76
CA LEU A 59 -9.86 6.89 10.80
C LEU A 59 -10.33 6.63 12.23
N MET A 60 -11.64 6.69 12.45
CA MET A 60 -12.24 6.32 13.74
C MET A 60 -12.61 4.84 13.76
N ASN A 61 -12.38 4.18 14.89
CA ASN A 61 -12.66 2.75 15.07
C ASN A 61 -12.05 1.88 13.96
N ALA A 62 -10.84 2.19 13.51
CA ALA A 62 -10.21 1.45 12.42
C ALA A 62 -9.77 0.04 12.85
N VAL A 63 -9.79 -0.88 11.88
CA VAL A 63 -9.18 -2.21 11.97
C VAL A 63 -7.98 -2.29 11.03
N GLU A 64 -7.03 -3.16 11.35
CA GLU A 64 -5.88 -3.45 10.51
C GLU A 64 -6.26 -4.53 9.49
N ALA A 65 -6.20 -4.21 8.20
CA ALA A 65 -6.19 -5.18 7.11
C ALA A 65 -4.75 -5.52 6.74
N ARG A 66 -4.37 -6.79 6.88
CA ARG A 66 -3.14 -7.31 6.28
C ARG A 66 -3.46 -7.88 4.91
N VAL A 67 -2.94 -7.25 3.87
CA VAL A 67 -3.13 -7.64 2.48
C VAL A 67 -1.89 -8.39 2.04
N ASN A 68 -2.01 -9.70 1.83
CA ASN A 68 -0.95 -10.53 1.28
C ASN A 68 -1.28 -10.86 -0.18
N ILE A 69 -0.32 -10.65 -1.07
CA ILE A 69 -0.41 -10.97 -2.49
C ILE A 69 0.65 -12.01 -2.79
N GLU A 70 0.22 -13.23 -3.10
CA GLU A 70 1.11 -14.29 -3.57
C GLU A 70 1.02 -14.40 -5.09
N VAL A 71 2.18 -14.41 -5.74
CA VAL A 71 2.26 -14.60 -7.18
C VAL A 71 2.11 -16.08 -7.49
N LEU A 72 1.01 -16.49 -8.13
CA LEU A 72 0.79 -17.89 -8.49
C LEU A 72 1.35 -18.22 -9.87
N HIS A 73 1.20 -17.29 -10.81
CA HIS A 73 1.70 -17.43 -12.17
C HIS A 73 2.01 -16.06 -12.77
N VAL A 74 3.08 -16.00 -13.55
CA VAL A 74 3.44 -14.86 -14.40
C VAL A 74 3.83 -15.41 -15.75
N GLY A 75 3.32 -14.81 -16.82
CA GLY A 75 3.63 -15.18 -18.20
C GLY A 75 5.11 -14.98 -18.51
N ALA A 76 5.59 -15.62 -19.59
CA ALA A 76 7.02 -15.67 -19.93
C ALA A 76 7.70 -14.31 -20.12
N ILE A 77 6.94 -13.27 -20.47
CA ILE A 77 7.43 -11.91 -20.72
C ILE A 77 7.54 -11.10 -19.41
N GLY A 78 6.97 -11.59 -18.30
CA GLY A 78 6.84 -10.82 -17.07
C GLY A 78 5.66 -9.84 -17.12
N VAL A 79 5.32 -9.29 -15.95
CA VAL A 79 4.21 -8.33 -15.80
C VAL A 79 4.68 -7.17 -14.93
N ASP A 80 4.42 -5.95 -15.39
CA ASP A 80 4.45 -4.77 -14.54
C ASP A 80 3.09 -4.65 -13.85
N MET A 81 3.11 -4.64 -12.52
CA MET A 81 1.93 -4.66 -11.67
C MET A 81 1.82 -3.35 -10.88
N LYS A 82 0.58 -2.88 -10.73
CA LYS A 82 0.21 -1.83 -9.77
C LYS A 82 -0.88 -2.34 -8.84
N LEU A 83 -0.58 -2.34 -7.55
CA LEU A 83 -1.53 -2.68 -6.48
C LEU A 83 -1.98 -1.42 -5.77
N CYS A 84 -3.29 -1.24 -5.69
CA CYS A 84 -3.93 -0.12 -5.04
C CYS A 84 -4.95 -0.60 -4.02
N ALA A 85 -5.11 0.18 -2.96
CA ALA A 85 -6.14 0.00 -1.95
C ALA A 85 -6.95 1.29 -1.79
N LYS A 86 -8.22 1.15 -1.46
CA LYS A 86 -9.11 2.27 -1.15
C LYS A 86 -10.04 1.87 -0.01
N THR A 87 -10.16 2.75 0.98
CA THR A 87 -11.10 2.56 2.09
C THR A 87 -12.43 3.19 1.72
N SER A 88 -13.52 2.43 1.83
CA SER A 88 -14.88 2.94 1.57
C SER A 88 -15.19 4.20 2.38
N GLY A 89 -15.81 5.18 1.72
CA GLY A 89 -16.07 6.51 2.29
C GLY A 89 -15.02 7.57 1.96
N PHE A 90 -13.93 7.20 1.30
CA PHE A 90 -12.89 8.13 0.82
C PHE A 90 -12.66 8.01 -0.68
N SER A 91 -12.29 9.12 -1.33
CA SER A 91 -11.96 9.15 -2.75
C SER A 91 -10.53 8.68 -3.05
N GLU A 92 -9.66 8.77 -2.05
CA GLU A 92 -8.24 8.57 -2.15
C GLU A 92 -7.86 7.11 -2.36
N VAL A 93 -6.97 6.89 -3.31
CA VAL A 93 -6.39 5.59 -3.61
C VAL A 93 -4.98 5.55 -3.04
N ILE A 94 -4.70 4.55 -2.22
CA ILE A 94 -3.38 4.27 -1.65
C ILE A 94 -2.68 3.30 -2.60
N GLN A 95 -1.58 3.72 -3.21
CA GLN A 95 -0.75 2.82 -4.01
C GLN A 95 0.13 2.01 -3.06
N LEU A 96 -0.13 0.70 -2.98
CA LEU A 96 0.62 -0.23 -2.14
C LEU A 96 1.90 -0.70 -2.84
N PHE A 97 1.82 -0.93 -4.15
CA PHE A 97 2.95 -1.39 -4.95
C PHE A 97 2.87 -0.89 -6.39
N ARG A 98 4.02 -0.65 -6.99
CA ARG A 98 4.17 -0.43 -8.43
C ARG A 98 5.55 -0.90 -8.89
N GLY A 99 5.58 -1.77 -9.89
CA GLY A 99 6.82 -2.29 -10.46
C GLY A 99 6.64 -3.66 -11.07
N ALA A 100 7.73 -4.34 -11.39
CA ALA A 100 7.69 -5.71 -11.88
C ALA A 100 7.08 -6.64 -10.81
N ALA A 101 6.17 -7.53 -11.23
CA ALA A 101 5.65 -8.57 -10.38
C ALA A 101 6.81 -9.47 -9.86
N PRO A 102 6.82 -9.83 -8.56
CA PRO A 102 7.78 -10.78 -8.02
C PRO A 102 7.72 -12.15 -8.71
N GLU A 103 8.72 -12.98 -8.43
CA GLU A 103 8.74 -14.36 -8.93
C GLU A 103 7.56 -15.19 -8.35
N PRO A 104 7.05 -16.18 -9.10
CA PRO A 104 6.02 -17.10 -8.58
C PRO A 104 6.43 -17.73 -7.24
N GLY A 105 5.50 -17.77 -6.28
CA GLY A 105 5.70 -18.21 -4.91
C GLY A 105 6.17 -17.12 -3.94
N CYS A 106 6.55 -15.92 -4.44
CA CYS A 106 6.84 -14.78 -3.59
C CYS A 106 5.55 -14.15 -3.04
N VAL A 107 5.59 -13.76 -1.78
CA VAL A 107 4.49 -13.08 -1.09
C VAL A 107 4.88 -11.64 -0.78
N MET A 108 4.05 -10.69 -1.22
CA MET A 108 4.11 -9.30 -0.79
C MET A 108 3.08 -9.07 0.31
N SER A 109 3.48 -8.39 1.38
CA SER A 109 2.61 -8.11 2.53
C SER A 109 2.48 -6.61 2.76
N PHE A 110 1.24 -6.13 2.84
CA PHE A 110 0.91 -4.73 3.11
C PHE A 110 -0.05 -4.62 4.28
N VAL A 111 -0.05 -3.45 4.91
CA VAL A 111 -0.96 -3.14 6.00
C VAL A 111 -1.75 -1.89 5.64
N VAL A 112 -3.08 -1.99 5.72
CA VAL A 112 -4.00 -0.90 5.43
C VAL A 112 -4.96 -0.73 6.61
N ALA A 113 -5.15 0.50 7.08
CA ALA A 113 -6.16 0.79 8.09
C ALA A 113 -7.51 1.02 7.39
N VAL A 114 -8.57 0.41 7.91
CA VAL A 114 -9.92 0.45 7.32
C VAL A 114 -10.94 0.82 8.38
N VAL A 115 -11.90 1.68 8.07
CA VAL A 115 -12.99 2.02 9.01
C VAL A 115 -13.80 0.76 9.29
N ARG A 116 -14.10 0.50 10.56
CA ARG A 116 -14.97 -0.63 10.90
C ARG A 116 -16.37 -0.45 10.33
N TYR A 117 -16.95 -1.56 9.86
CA TYR A 117 -18.23 -1.59 9.14
C TYR A 117 -18.21 -0.84 7.80
N SER A 118 -17.02 -0.63 7.22
CA SER A 118 -16.84 -0.26 5.82
C SER A 118 -16.19 -1.41 5.04
N ASP A 119 -15.95 -1.18 3.76
CA ASP A 119 -15.20 -2.11 2.91
C ASP A 119 -13.80 -1.59 2.59
N LEU A 120 -12.93 -2.53 2.24
CA LEU A 120 -11.63 -2.30 1.61
C LEU A 120 -11.73 -2.72 0.15
N ASP A 121 -11.58 -1.75 -0.75
CA ASP A 121 -11.48 -2.01 -2.17
C ASP A 121 -10.01 -2.23 -2.55
N LEU A 122 -9.72 -3.33 -3.24
CA LEU A 122 -8.41 -3.66 -3.79
C LEU A 122 -8.48 -3.65 -5.31
N TYR A 123 -7.45 -3.08 -5.92
CA TYR A 123 -7.30 -3.04 -7.37
C TYR A 123 -5.91 -3.53 -7.75
N ILE A 124 -5.86 -4.47 -8.68
CA ILE A 124 -4.62 -4.95 -9.28
C ILE A 124 -4.70 -4.67 -10.77
N GLU A 125 -3.79 -3.83 -11.26
CA GLU A 125 -3.60 -3.56 -12.67
C GLU A 125 -2.31 -4.24 -13.11
N GLY A 126 -2.33 -4.87 -14.29
CA GLY A 126 -1.18 -5.53 -14.87
C GLY A 126 -1.07 -5.23 -16.35
N SER A 127 0.15 -4.94 -16.77
CA SER A 127 0.55 -4.82 -18.16
C SER A 127 1.73 -5.74 -18.42
N PRO A 128 1.87 -6.31 -19.63
CA PRO A 128 3.10 -7.02 -19.98
C PRO A 128 4.32 -6.12 -19.77
N LYS A 129 5.42 -6.71 -19.32
CA LYS A 129 6.68 -5.97 -19.17
C LYS A 129 7.13 -5.50 -20.56
N ASN A 130 7.22 -4.19 -20.77
CA ASN A 130 7.60 -3.64 -22.07
C ASN A 130 9.09 -3.84 -22.33
N ASP A 131 9.45 -4.68 -23.32
CA ASP A 131 10.63 -4.43 -24.14
C ASP A 131 10.18 -3.48 -25.25
N HIS A 132 10.30 -2.17 -25.03
CA HIS A 132 9.94 -1.18 -26.04
C HIS A 132 10.83 -1.31 -27.29
N VAL A 133 10.40 -2.11 -28.26
CA VAL A 133 10.76 -1.91 -29.66
C VAL A 133 9.90 -0.75 -30.16
N LEU A 134 10.52 0.39 -30.46
CA LEU A 134 9.86 1.59 -30.98
C LEU A 134 8.91 1.23 -32.14
N GLY A 135 7.61 1.47 -31.95
CA GLY A 135 6.60 1.34 -33.01
C GLY A 135 5.50 0.29 -32.81
N GLN A 136 5.48 -0.45 -31.69
CA GLN A 136 4.35 -1.35 -31.38
C GLN A 136 3.22 -0.63 -30.62
N GLU A 137 1.98 -1.04 -30.90
CA GLU A 137 0.80 -0.59 -30.15
C GLU A 137 0.93 -0.96 -28.66
N PRO A 138 0.40 -0.14 -27.74
CA PRO A 138 0.42 -0.47 -26.32
C PRO A 138 -0.21 -1.84 -26.09
N LEU A 139 0.52 -2.73 -25.42
CA LEU A 139 -0.02 -4.03 -25.03
C LEU A 139 -1.25 -3.83 -24.12
N PRO A 140 -2.27 -4.70 -24.22
CA PRO A 140 -3.50 -4.54 -23.47
C PRO A 140 -3.22 -4.58 -21.96
N VAL A 141 -3.83 -3.63 -21.23
CA VAL A 141 -3.81 -3.57 -19.77
C VAL A 141 -5.00 -4.35 -19.25
N SER A 142 -4.73 -5.29 -18.34
CA SER A 142 -5.76 -6.07 -17.65
C SER A 142 -5.83 -5.64 -16.20
N TRP A 143 -7.01 -5.70 -15.61
CA TRP A 143 -7.22 -5.26 -14.25
C TRP A 143 -8.21 -6.16 -13.52
N TRP A 144 -8.04 -6.25 -12.21
CA TRP A 144 -8.88 -6.98 -11.29
C TRP A 144 -9.26 -6.07 -10.12
N GLN A 145 -10.48 -6.24 -9.61
CA GLN A 145 -10.96 -5.52 -8.44
C GLN A 145 -11.73 -6.45 -7.49
N CYS A 146 -11.67 -6.16 -6.20
CA CYS A 146 -12.48 -6.80 -5.17
C CYS A 146 -12.78 -5.81 -4.06
N SER A 147 -13.90 -6.01 -3.37
CA SER A 147 -14.27 -5.28 -2.17
C SER A 147 -14.46 -6.28 -1.03
N VAL A 148 -13.77 -6.07 0.08
CA VAL A 148 -13.79 -6.96 1.25
C VAL A 148 -14.34 -6.19 2.46
N GLY A 149 -15.39 -6.72 3.07
CA GLY A 149 -16.00 -6.11 4.26
C GLY A 149 -15.07 -6.16 5.47
N SER A 150 -14.92 -5.03 6.16
CA SER A 150 -14.07 -4.94 7.35
C SER A 150 -14.62 -5.77 8.52
N GLY A 151 -13.75 -6.63 9.06
CA GLY A 151 -14.03 -7.46 10.22
C GLY A 151 -13.08 -7.18 11.38
N TYR A 152 -13.39 -7.73 12.55
CA TYR A 152 -12.45 -7.74 13.69
C TYR A 152 -11.38 -8.82 13.58
N HIS A 153 -11.76 -9.91 12.93
CA HIS A 153 -10.99 -11.12 12.72
C HIS A 153 -11.49 -11.78 11.45
N GLY A 154 -10.72 -12.75 10.96
CA GLY A 154 -11.09 -13.54 9.79
C GLY A 154 -10.11 -13.35 8.66
N THR A 155 -10.35 -14.08 7.60
CA THR A 155 -9.51 -14.10 6.42
C THR A 155 -10.40 -14.25 5.20
N ASP A 156 -10.22 -13.36 4.24
CA ASP A 156 -10.84 -13.40 2.94
C ASP A 156 -9.76 -13.73 1.92
N GLU A 157 -10.00 -14.75 1.10
CA GLU A 157 -9.05 -15.23 0.09
C GLU A 157 -9.73 -15.21 -1.28
N GLU A 158 -9.08 -14.56 -2.24
CA GLU A 158 -9.56 -14.41 -3.60
C GLU A 158 -8.43 -14.72 -4.59
N VAL A 159 -8.79 -15.05 -5.83
CA VAL A 159 -7.81 -15.26 -6.90
C VAL A 159 -7.99 -14.18 -7.95
N ALA A 160 -7.00 -13.30 -8.07
CA ALA A 160 -6.95 -12.26 -9.08
C ALA A 160 -6.30 -12.80 -10.35
N LYS A 161 -7.07 -12.88 -11.44
CA LYS A 161 -6.57 -13.28 -12.77
C LYS A 161 -6.51 -12.06 -13.67
N LEU A 162 -5.33 -11.77 -14.20
CA LEU A 162 -5.09 -10.74 -15.19
C LEU A 162 -4.92 -11.41 -16.56
N ASP A 163 -6.03 -11.90 -17.12
CA ASP A 163 -6.09 -12.69 -18.35
C ASP A 163 -5.00 -13.78 -18.40
N GLU A 164 -4.18 -13.80 -19.46
CA GLU A 164 -3.08 -14.76 -19.64
C GLU A 164 -1.76 -14.28 -19.02
N PHE A 165 -1.72 -13.07 -18.46
CA PHE A 165 -0.48 -12.40 -18.05
C PHE A 165 -0.02 -12.82 -16.66
N ALA A 166 -0.92 -12.86 -15.70
CA ALA A 166 -0.59 -13.23 -14.34
C ALA A 166 -1.80 -13.70 -13.55
N THR A 167 -1.54 -14.51 -12.54
CA THR A 167 -2.52 -14.90 -11.53
C THR A 167 -1.93 -14.71 -10.14
N PHE A 168 -2.69 -14.09 -9.26
CA PHE A 168 -2.31 -13.82 -7.88
C PHE A 168 -3.32 -14.42 -6.91
N SER A 169 -2.85 -14.91 -5.77
CA SER A 169 -3.71 -15.12 -4.60
C SER A 169 -3.70 -13.85 -3.77
N VAL A 170 -4.90 -13.34 -3.47
CA VAL A 170 -5.12 -12.15 -2.65
C VAL A 170 -5.71 -12.61 -1.34
N LYS A 171 -5.00 -12.38 -0.24
CA LYS A 171 -5.43 -12.76 1.10
C LYS A 171 -5.49 -11.55 2.01
N VAL A 172 -6.68 -11.22 2.48
CA VAL A 172 -6.92 -10.14 3.45
C VAL A 172 -7.17 -10.76 4.81
N THR A 173 -6.36 -10.41 5.81
CA THR A 173 -6.54 -10.86 7.19
C THR A 173 -6.83 -9.67 8.09
N TRP A 174 -7.91 -9.75 8.86
CA TRP A 174 -8.33 -8.69 9.76
C TRP A 174 -7.73 -8.86 11.15
N LYS A 175 -7.18 -7.78 11.68
CA LYS A 175 -6.70 -7.70 13.07
C LYS A 175 -7.25 -6.46 13.75
N PHE A 176 -7.73 -6.65 14.97
CA PHE A 176 -8.10 -5.56 15.85
C PHE A 176 -7.02 -5.37 16.92
N HIS A 177 -6.49 -4.15 17.00
CA HIS A 177 -5.54 -3.78 18.06
C HIS A 177 -6.30 -3.10 19.19
N LEU A 178 -6.51 -3.82 20.29
CA LEU A 178 -6.84 -3.19 21.55
C LEU A 178 -5.59 -2.45 22.04
N LYS A 179 -5.71 -1.16 22.36
CA LYS A 179 -4.70 -0.51 23.22
C LYS A 179 -4.63 -1.33 24.51
N LYS A 180 -3.43 -1.83 24.84
CA LYS A 180 -3.19 -2.37 26.18
C LYS A 180 -3.41 -1.22 27.17
N PRO A 181 -4.17 -1.44 28.26
CA PRO A 181 -4.43 -0.44 29.27
C PRO A 181 -3.16 0.01 29.98
#